data_AF-A0A927NY45-F1
#
_entry.id   AF-A0A927NY45-F1
#
_cell.length_a   1.000
_cell.length_b   1.000
_cell.length_c   1.000
_cell.angle_alpha   90.00
_cell.angle_beta   90.00
_cell.angle_gamma   90.00
#
_symmetry.space_group_name_H-M   'P 1'
#
loop_
_entity.id
_entity.type
_entity.pdbx_description
1 polymer ?
#
loop_
_entity_poly.entity_id
_entity_poly.type
_entity_poly.pdbx_seq_one_letter_code
_entity_poly.pdbx_strand_id
1 'polypeptide(L)'
;MLIIGICGASGSGKTTLAEELASTVKHPPVLLRQDTYYRNYSHLDFEERRKLNYDEPSIFDHDAMYQDLCDLCAGKPVPRREYDFAAHCVAPSSGWISPAEVIIIEGIHSFYDARIREMMDFKLFVKVDPDICLLRRM
;
A
#
# COMPACT_ATOMS: atom_id res chain seq x y z
N MET A 1 -14.23 11.62 6.59
CA MET A 1 -13.28 10.50 6.41
C MET A 1 -11.90 11.03 6.71
N LEU A 2 -11.12 10.33 7.53
CA LEU A 2 -9.76 10.67 7.90
C LEU A 2 -8.78 9.77 7.13
N ILE A 3 -7.76 10.34 6.51
CA ILE A 3 -6.77 9.59 5.72
C ILE A 3 -5.39 9.76 6.34
N ILE A 4 -4.81 8.65 6.79
CA ILE A 4 -3.49 8.58 7.41
C ILE A 4 -2.55 7.87 6.45
N GLY A 5 -1.51 8.54 6.00
CA GLY A 5 -0.44 7.93 5.22
C GLY A 5 0.77 7.59 6.08
N ILE A 6 1.33 6.41 5.87
CA ILE A 6 2.52 5.90 6.54
C ILE A 6 3.54 5.49 5.47
N CYS A 7 4.72 6.10 5.53
CA CYS A 7 5.82 5.84 4.61
C CYS A 7 7.06 5.41 5.38
N GLY A 8 7.90 4.57 4.78
CA GLY A 8 9.17 4.16 5.38
C GLY A 8 9.81 3.03 4.61
N ALA A 9 11.10 2.80 4.84
CA ALA A 9 11.85 1.75 4.17
C ALA A 9 11.24 0.36 4.42
N SER A 10 11.48 -0.58 3.51
CA SER A 10 11.25 -2.00 3.74
C SER A 10 11.94 -2.44 5.04
N GLY A 11 11.25 -3.16 5.94
CA GLY A 11 11.80 -3.55 7.25
C GLY A 11 11.78 -2.46 8.34
N SER A 12 11.33 -1.24 8.05
CA SER A 12 11.24 -0.16 9.05
C SER A 12 10.22 -0.39 10.17
N GLY A 13 9.22 -1.26 9.96
CA GLY A 13 8.12 -1.48 10.90
C GLY A 13 6.84 -0.70 10.58
N LYS A 14 6.78 -0.04 9.41
CA LYS A 14 5.61 0.73 8.94
C LYS A 14 4.29 -0.08 8.92
N THR A 15 4.34 -1.34 8.49
CA THR A 15 3.15 -2.22 8.45
C THR A 15 2.68 -2.57 9.85
N THR A 16 3.61 -2.86 10.78
CA THR A 16 3.28 -3.07 12.20
C THR A 16 2.66 -1.81 12.80
N LEU A 17 3.23 -0.63 12.56
CA LEU A 17 2.64 0.63 13.02
C LEU A 17 1.23 0.85 12.46
N ALA A 18 0.99 0.53 11.17
CA ALA A 18 -0.32 0.64 10.56
C ALA A 18 -1.34 -0.30 11.20
N GLU A 19 -0.95 -1.55 11.49
CA GLU A 19 -1.80 -2.55 12.15
C GLU A 19 -2.11 -2.18 13.60
N GLU A 20 -1.14 -1.67 14.35
CA GLU A 20 -1.33 -1.17 15.71
C GLU A 20 -2.25 0.07 15.72
N LEU A 21 -2.04 1.02 14.80
CA LEU A 21 -2.98 2.15 14.67
C LEU A 21 -4.39 1.66 14.34
N ALA A 22 -4.52 0.67 13.45
CA ALA A 22 -5.80 0.08 13.10
C ALA A 22 -6.49 -0.64 14.25
N SER A 23 -5.75 -1.22 15.19
CA SER A 23 -6.31 -1.89 16.37
C SER A 23 -6.80 -0.92 17.45
N THR A 24 -6.26 0.30 17.47
CA THR A 24 -6.60 1.33 18.48
C THR A 24 -7.86 2.13 18.15
N VAL A 25 -8.27 2.19 16.89
CA VAL A 25 -9.48 2.92 16.47
C VAL A 25 -10.75 2.12 16.77
N LYS A 26 -11.75 2.80 17.34
CA LYS A 26 -13.02 2.20 17.78
C LYS A 26 -13.80 1.55 16.62
N HIS A 27 -13.73 2.16 15.43
CA HIS A 27 -14.33 1.62 14.21
C HIS A 27 -13.21 1.09 13.30
N PRO A 28 -13.35 -0.14 12.76
CA PRO A 28 -12.32 -0.72 11.90
C PRO A 28 -12.00 0.20 10.72
N PRO A 29 -10.74 0.59 10.52
CA PRO A 29 -10.34 1.39 9.38
C PRO A 29 -10.21 0.52 8.13
N VAL A 30 -10.15 1.16 6.98
CA VAL A 30 -9.65 0.51 5.75
C VAL A 30 -8.13 0.62 5.75
N LEU A 31 -7.42 -0.51 5.65
CA LEU A 31 -5.97 -0.55 5.46
C LEU A 31 -5.65 -0.82 3.97
N LEU A 32 -5.12 0.19 3.28
CA LEU A 32 -4.61 0.08 1.91
C LEU A 32 -3.09 -0.08 1.94
N ARG A 33 -2.59 -1.23 1.48
CA ARG A 33 -1.15 -1.50 1.37
C ARG A 33 -0.70 -1.21 -0.04
N GLN A 34 0.25 -0.31 -0.22
CA GLN A 34 0.78 0.04 -1.55
C GLN A 34 1.35 -1.19 -2.27
N ASP A 35 1.89 -2.16 -1.53
CA ASP A 35 2.45 -3.40 -2.07
C ASP A 35 1.38 -4.31 -2.72
N THR A 36 0.08 -4.03 -2.61
CA THR A 36 -0.98 -4.71 -3.38
C THR A 36 -1.34 -3.98 -4.69
N TYR A 37 -0.73 -2.82 -4.93
CA TYR A 37 -0.91 -1.98 -6.12
C TYR A 37 0.30 -2.06 -7.06
N TYR A 38 1.06 -3.16 -7.08
CA TYR A 38 2.02 -3.38 -8.17
C TYR A 38 1.30 -3.49 -9.51
N ARG A 39 1.89 -2.91 -10.57
CA ARG A 39 1.40 -3.04 -11.93
C ARG A 39 1.38 -4.50 -12.37
N ASN A 40 0.42 -4.82 -13.23
CA ASN A 40 0.27 -6.16 -13.76
C ASN A 40 1.24 -6.41 -14.93
N TYR A 41 2.29 -7.19 -14.68
CA TYR A 41 3.26 -7.62 -15.70
C TYR A 41 3.02 -9.06 -16.18
N SER A 42 1.79 -9.59 -16.10
CA SER A 42 1.48 -10.98 -16.50
C SER A 42 1.76 -11.31 -17.98
N HIS A 43 2.05 -10.30 -18.80
CA HIS A 43 2.51 -10.47 -20.18
C HIS A 43 3.99 -10.90 -20.29
N LEU A 44 4.79 -10.64 -19.24
CA LEU A 44 6.17 -11.12 -19.11
C LEU A 44 6.19 -12.52 -18.49
N ASP A 45 7.21 -13.31 -18.82
CA ASP A 45 7.42 -14.59 -18.14
C ASP A 45 7.91 -14.40 -16.68
N PHE A 46 7.94 -15.49 -15.91
CA PHE A 46 8.35 -15.40 -14.49
C PHE A 46 9.79 -14.89 -14.31
N GLU A 47 10.72 -15.31 -15.18
CA GLU A 47 12.14 -14.93 -15.08
C GLU A 47 12.37 -13.47 -15.47
N GLU A 48 11.56 -12.94 -16.37
CA GLU A 48 11.53 -11.52 -16.71
C GLU A 48 10.93 -10.69 -15.57
N ARG A 49 9.80 -11.13 -14.99
CA ARG A 49 9.19 -10.44 -13.83
C ARG A 49 10.14 -10.37 -12.65
N ARG A 50 10.89 -11.44 -12.38
CA ARG A 50 11.89 -11.48 -11.29
C ARG A 50 13.03 -10.47 -11.45
N LYS A 51 13.29 -9.97 -12.66
CA LYS A 51 14.32 -8.96 -12.94
C LYS A 51 13.83 -7.52 -12.77
N LEU A 52 12.53 -7.31 -12.59
CA LEU A 52 11.98 -5.98 -12.36
C LEU A 52 12.44 -5.44 -11.01
N ASN A 53 12.59 -4.11 -10.93
CA ASN A 53 12.90 -3.45 -9.68
C ASN A 53 11.60 -3.14 -8.92
N TYR A 54 11.26 -3.95 -7.91
CA TYR A 54 10.05 -3.75 -7.12
C TYR A 54 10.15 -2.61 -6.09
N ASP A 55 11.30 -1.95 -5.99
CA ASP A 55 11.51 -0.77 -5.15
C ASP A 55 11.49 0.55 -5.94
N GLU A 56 11.39 0.52 -7.27
CA GLU A 56 11.28 1.75 -8.05
C GLU A 56 9.85 2.33 -7.99
N PRO A 57 9.65 3.65 -8.00
CA PRO A 57 8.30 4.20 -7.92
C PRO A 57 7.36 3.81 -9.08
N SER A 58 7.90 3.52 -10.28
CA SER A 58 7.11 3.26 -11.49
C SER A 58 6.41 1.90 -11.49
N ILE A 59 6.89 0.96 -10.67
CA ILE A 59 6.34 -0.40 -10.55
C ILE A 59 4.92 -0.41 -9.96
N PHE A 60 4.53 0.67 -9.27
CA PHE A 60 3.20 0.80 -8.67
C PHE A 60 2.20 1.43 -9.64
N ASP A 61 0.97 0.94 -9.57
CA ASP A 61 -0.21 1.49 -10.23
C ASP A 61 -0.84 2.58 -9.36
N HIS A 62 -0.19 3.76 -9.38
CA HIS A 62 -0.67 4.93 -8.63
C HIS A 62 -2.05 5.39 -9.09
N ASP A 63 -2.41 5.17 -10.35
CA ASP A 63 -3.73 5.53 -10.89
C ASP A 63 -4.82 4.65 -10.29
N ALA A 64 -4.60 3.34 -10.22
CA ALA A 64 -5.51 2.41 -9.55
C ALA A 64 -5.67 2.74 -8.05
N MET A 65 -4.57 3.06 -7.36
CA MET A 65 -4.59 3.43 -5.95
C MET A 65 -5.32 4.74 -5.70
N TYR A 66 -5.06 5.75 -6.53
CA TYR A 66 -5.75 7.04 -6.46
C TYR A 66 -7.25 6.90 -6.73
N GLN A 67 -7.63 6.11 -7.75
CA GLN A 67 -9.03 5.88 -8.08
C GLN A 67 -9.77 5.16 -6.94
N ASP A 68 -9.20 4.11 -6.38
CA ASP A 68 -9.79 3.40 -5.24
C ASP A 68 -9.94 4.34 -4.03
N LEU A 69 -8.96 5.21 -3.78
CA LEU A 69 -9.03 6.18 -2.69
C LEU A 69 -10.16 7.20 -2.92
N CYS A 70 -10.31 7.69 -4.15
CA CYS A 70 -11.41 8.59 -4.53
C CYS A 70 -12.78 7.93 -4.35
N ASP A 71 -12.92 6.67 -4.78
CA ASP A 71 -14.19 5.95 -4.67
C ASP A 71 -14.56 5.64 -3.22
N LEU A 72 -13.60 5.25 -2.39
CA LEU A 72 -13.81 5.09 -0.95
C LEU A 72 -14.24 6.42 -0.31
N CYS A 73 -13.58 7.52 -0.64
CA CYS A 73 -13.96 8.87 -0.17
C CYS A 73 -15.38 9.27 -0.59
N ALA A 74 -15.82 8.82 -1.77
CA ALA A 74 -17.17 9.04 -2.28
C ALA A 74 -18.21 8.05 -1.70
N GLY A 75 -17.83 7.20 -0.75
CA GLY A 75 -18.74 6.22 -0.15
C GLY A 75 -19.03 5.02 -1.04
N LYS A 76 -18.17 4.73 -2.02
CA LYS A 76 -18.31 3.56 -2.91
C LYS A 76 -17.34 2.44 -2.49
N PRO A 77 -17.78 1.17 -2.51
CA PRO A 77 -16.89 0.05 -2.28
C PRO A 77 -15.93 -0.13 -3.46
N VAL A 78 -14.72 -0.60 -3.17
CA VAL A 78 -13.67 -0.89 -4.16
C VAL A 78 -13.29 -2.37 -4.13
N PRO A 79 -12.80 -2.96 -5.23
CA PRO A 79 -12.35 -4.34 -5.21
C PRO A 79 -11.18 -4.49 -4.23
N ARG A 80 -11.17 -5.59 -3.46
CA ARG A 80 -9.97 -5.94 -2.68
C ARG A 80 -8.85 -6.26 -3.68
N ARG A 81 -7.66 -5.72 -3.45
CA ARG A 81 -6.47 -6.00 -4.26
C ARG A 81 -5.53 -6.90 -3.50
N GLU A 82 -5.04 -7.92 -4.19
CA GLU A 82 -4.08 -8.89 -3.65
C GLU A 82 -2.95 -9.08 -4.66
N TYR A 83 -1.75 -9.30 -4.13
CA TYR A 83 -0.54 -9.50 -4.92
C TYR A 83 0.15 -10.78 -4.46
N ASP A 84 0.46 -11.65 -5.41
CA ASP A 84 1.24 -12.87 -5.16
C ASP A 84 2.73 -12.53 -5.29
N PHE A 85 3.38 -12.34 -4.14
CA PHE A 85 4.80 -12.04 -4.06
C PHE A 85 5.70 -13.21 -4.50
N ALA A 86 5.20 -14.46 -4.45
CA ALA A 86 5.96 -15.62 -4.90
C ALA A 86 5.90 -15.76 -6.42
N ALA A 87 4.75 -15.46 -7.03
CA ALA A 87 4.55 -15.53 -8.48
C ALA A 87 4.86 -14.22 -9.23
N HIS A 88 5.14 -13.13 -8.49
CA HIS A 88 5.37 -11.79 -9.01
C HIS A 88 4.22 -11.29 -9.90
N CYS A 89 2.97 -11.52 -9.51
CA CYS A 89 1.80 -11.10 -10.28
C CYS A 89 0.60 -10.71 -9.41
N VAL A 90 -0.35 -10.02 -10.02
CA VAL A 90 -1.63 -9.67 -9.36
C VAL A 90 -2.40 -10.97 -9.10
N ALA A 91 -2.79 -11.19 -7.85
CA ALA A 91 -3.53 -12.37 -7.45
C ALA A 91 -5.04 -12.18 -7.74
N PRO A 92 -5.76 -13.24 -8.16
CA PRO A 92 -7.21 -13.21 -8.18
C PRO A 92 -7.74 -12.92 -6.78
N SER A 93 -8.35 -11.76 -6.59
CA SER A 93 -9.01 -11.41 -5.33
C SER A 93 -10.52 -11.58 -5.47
N SER A 94 -11.14 -12.17 -4.47
CA SER A 94 -12.60 -12.14 -4.30
C SER A 94 -12.92 -11.29 -3.08
N GLY A 95 -13.76 -10.28 -3.27
CA GLY A 95 -14.23 -9.43 -2.18
C GLY A 95 -14.15 -7.94 -2.50
N TRP A 96 -14.72 -7.18 -1.58
CA TRP A 96 -14.85 -5.74 -1.67
C TRP A 96 -14.39 -5.10 -0.36
N ILE A 97 -13.81 -3.92 -0.47
CA ILE A 97 -13.47 -3.06 0.64
C ILE A 97 -14.57 -2.00 0.70
N SER A 98 -15.34 -2.01 1.78
CA SER A 98 -16.35 -0.97 2.04
C SER A 98 -15.69 0.31 2.56
N PRO A 99 -16.27 1.49 2.29
CA PRO A 99 -15.84 2.75 2.89
C PRO A 99 -15.82 2.69 4.43
N ALA A 100 -14.85 3.37 5.03
CA ALA A 100 -14.75 3.52 6.48
C ALA A 100 -14.51 4.99 6.86
N GLU A 101 -14.71 5.31 8.15
CA GLU A 101 -14.45 6.65 8.67
C GLU A 101 -12.95 7.01 8.63
N VAL A 102 -12.08 6.00 8.70
CA VAL A 102 -10.62 6.12 8.68
C VAL A 102 -10.05 5.21 7.59
N ILE A 103 -9.16 5.76 6.77
CA ILE A 103 -8.31 5.03 5.82
C ILE A 103 -6.86 5.17 6.25
N ILE A 104 -6.16 4.05 6.37
CA ILE A 104 -4.72 3.99 6.61
C ILE A 104 -4.07 3.49 5.33
N ILE A 105 -3.11 4.26 4.82
CA ILE A 105 -2.32 3.93 3.64
C ILE A 105 -0.89 3.66 4.10
N GLU A 106 -0.32 2.51 3.77
CA GLU A 106 1.08 2.19 4.08
C GLU A 106 1.85 1.72 2.85
N GLY A 107 3.13 2.11 2.73
CA GLY A 107 3.95 1.74 1.58
C GLY A 107 5.35 2.34 1.64
N ILE A 108 6.27 1.79 0.86
CA ILE A 108 7.64 2.33 0.75
C ILE A 108 7.69 3.66 -0.03
N HIS A 109 6.70 3.88 -0.89
CA HIS A 109 6.51 5.06 -1.75
C HIS A 109 5.10 5.62 -1.60
N SER A 110 4.44 5.43 -0.45
CA SER A 110 3.04 5.88 -0.25
C SER A 110 2.90 7.41 -0.38
N PHE A 111 4.03 8.13 -0.24
CA PHE A 111 4.13 9.57 -0.47
C PHE A 111 4.73 9.92 -1.84
N TYR A 112 4.73 9.05 -2.85
CA TYR A 112 5.32 9.37 -4.16
C TYR A 112 4.36 10.16 -5.06
N ASP A 113 3.12 9.70 -5.22
CA ASP A 113 2.11 10.37 -6.05
C ASP A 113 1.51 11.59 -5.33
N ALA A 114 1.55 12.75 -5.98
CA ALA A 114 1.07 14.01 -5.41
C ALA A 114 -0.43 13.98 -5.09
N ARG A 115 -1.24 13.34 -5.95
CA ARG A 115 -2.69 13.30 -5.81
C ARG A 115 -3.07 12.51 -4.56
N ILE A 116 -2.43 11.37 -4.34
CA ILE A 116 -2.64 10.54 -3.14
C ILE A 116 -2.15 11.28 -1.90
N ARG A 117 -0.96 11.90 -1.95
CA ARG A 117 -0.42 12.70 -0.83
C ARG A 117 -1.34 13.84 -0.42
N GLU A 118 -1.93 14.54 -1.38
CA GLU A 118 -2.80 15.70 -1.14
C GLU A 118 -4.10 15.29 -0.44
N MET A 119 -4.57 14.06 -0.64
CA MET A 119 -5.73 13.52 0.06
C MET A 119 -5.44 13.15 1.54
N MET A 120 -4.17 13.00 1.93
CA MET A 120 -3.82 12.58 3.30
C MET A 120 -3.91 13.72 4.31
N ASP A 121 -4.67 13.53 5.39
CA ASP A 121 -4.74 14.44 6.54
C ASP A 121 -3.48 14.37 7.41
N PHE A 122 -2.97 13.15 7.65
CA PHE A 122 -1.75 12.91 8.41
C PHE A 122 -0.73 12.12 7.59
N LYS A 123 0.55 12.49 7.73
CA LYS A 123 1.67 11.88 7.00
C LYS A 123 2.75 11.50 8.00
N LEU A 124 2.91 10.20 8.24
CA LEU A 124 3.85 9.61 9.17
C LEU A 124 5.02 8.98 8.39
N PHE A 125 6.25 9.38 8.70
CA PHE A 125 7.44 8.75 8.12
C PHE A 125 8.18 7.95 9.19
N VAL A 126 8.27 6.64 9.00
CA VAL A 126 8.99 5.73 9.90
C VAL A 126 10.46 5.71 9.50
N LYS A 127 11.28 6.46 10.24
CA LYS A 127 12.72 6.51 10.05
C LYS A 127 13.41 5.50 10.96
N VAL A 128 14.09 4.54 10.34
CA VAL A 128 14.92 3.53 11.01
C VAL A 128 16.21 3.40 10.20
N ASP A 129 17.34 3.16 10.86
CA ASP A 129 18.62 2.99 10.17
C ASP A 129 18.56 1.83 9.15
N PRO A 130 19.16 1.99 7.96
CA PRO A 130 19.12 0.96 6.92
C PRO A 130 19.63 -0.41 7.39
N ASP A 131 20.68 -0.43 8.23
CA ASP A 131 21.26 -1.67 8.74
C ASP A 131 20.26 -2.45 9.60
N ILE A 132 19.46 -1.75 10.42
CA ILE A 132 18.39 -2.35 11.22
C ILE A 132 17.27 -2.86 10.32
N CYS A 133 16.92 -2.09 9.28
CA CYS A 133 15.92 -2.50 8.30
C CYS A 133 16.33 -3.79 7.56
N LEU A 134 17.60 -3.88 7.17
CA LEU A 134 18.18 -5.03 6.50
C LEU A 134 18.22 -6.26 7.41
N LEU A 135 18.66 -6.10 8.67
CA LEU A 135 18.70 -7.18 9.65
C LEU A 135 17.34 -7.84 9.91
N ARG A 136 16.22 -7.13 9.70
CA ARG A 136 14.86 -7.67 9.81
C ARG A 136 14.38 -8.42 8.57
N ARG A 137 15.16 -8.40 7.49
CA ARG A 137 14.86 -9.05 6.21
C ARG A 137 15.74 -10.27 5.91
N MET A 138 16.78 -10.51 6.72
CA MET A 138 17.63 -11.71 6.69
C MET A 138 17.09 -12.80 7.63
#